data_AF-A0A0F9QTR7-F1
#
_entry.id   AF-A0A0F9QTR7-F1
#
_cell.length_a   1.000
_cell.length_b   1.000
_cell.length_c   1.000
_cell.angle_alpha   90.00
_cell.angle_beta   90.00
_cell.angle_gamma   90.00
#
_symmetry.space_group_name_H-M   'P 1'
#
loop_
_entity.id
_entity.type
_entity.pdbx_description
1 polymer ?
#
loop_
_entity_poly.entity_id
_entity_poly.type
_entity_poly.pdbx_seq_one_letter_code
_entity_poly.pdbx_strand_id
1 'polypeptide(L)'
;MFGKSKQKEVQPVAEFVNKQPEVHQHPMICLFDFNDDVLQELERLQFNCTQGSFGSCIRVNNEKYAEKLMKLNHDYPKNLHEFDILMLDMTGNKIEDFSHDDHSLDNNKGSKAHALLSRFPEKIFDPRPFSVNIVSNEIQEIIKKKSIVIAFCGQEHNADYEFVEITSRGSEVTGKCSYSNLNFYSSVASSSKRHGNKSVIAKGNKISSIFEKHLNEIEYSNVFNHPTIWKDGKYQNSEDFIPLLLNDREEIISYAHFVDNCLVLVFPDINEKSQFISELFKTYLPDIMPDIFPYHGEFGWLDNGEYLLPNEGELLKQKSDLGIEYKKNLQKIEQEIKKTREQYSFLHELIYQTGDDLVKPIQEYLVWLGFDSVVDMDEKVTDIFEEDLQIETDKGLLVIEIKGIGGTSTDKACSQISKIKYRRAEQRGKFDVFGLYIVNHQRYLAPKNRTNPPFTENQINDAKLEKRGLITAYSLYEAYFLIQDGILTKEEVRDSLFDFGLITLEPRNTISIGVSNEVFKNGEIAILNLTDTCTIKTGSTLIGKKDGKLSKLTINSIQLNGSDVDDANIGEVGIALSMPIKKGTELYLQEV
;
A
#
# COMPACT_ATOMS: atom_id res chain seq x y z
N MET A 1 -29.32 -22.33 85.08
CA MET A 1 -29.79 -21.00 84.66
C MET A 1 -28.57 -20.25 84.12
N PHE A 2 -28.72 -19.50 83.03
CA PHE A 2 -27.73 -18.61 82.38
C PHE A 2 -26.77 -19.21 81.34
N GLY A 3 -27.25 -19.21 80.09
CA GLY A 3 -26.63 -18.56 78.93
C GLY A 3 -25.27 -19.03 78.43
N LYS A 4 -25.24 -19.82 77.35
CA LYS A 4 -24.08 -19.88 76.44
C LYS A 4 -24.47 -19.30 75.08
N SER A 5 -23.93 -18.11 74.83
CA SER A 5 -23.97 -17.36 73.58
C SER A 5 -23.29 -18.15 72.45
N LYS A 6 -23.96 -18.28 71.30
CA LYS A 6 -23.44 -18.88 70.07
C LYS A 6 -22.44 -17.93 69.43
N GLN A 7 -21.24 -18.46 69.11
CA GLN A 7 -20.22 -17.80 68.31
C GLN A 7 -20.79 -17.38 66.95
N LYS A 8 -20.61 -16.10 66.60
CA LYS A 8 -20.85 -15.57 65.25
C LYS A 8 -19.64 -15.91 64.38
N GLU A 9 -19.90 -16.54 63.25
CA GLU A 9 -18.95 -16.71 62.15
C GLU A 9 -18.48 -15.34 61.65
N VAL A 10 -17.16 -15.21 61.51
CA VAL A 10 -16.48 -14.07 60.92
C VAL A 10 -16.49 -14.26 59.41
N GLN A 11 -17.15 -13.34 58.69
CA GLN A 11 -17.06 -13.27 57.22
C GLN A 11 -15.64 -12.84 56.81
N PRO A 12 -15.07 -13.37 55.71
CA PRO A 12 -13.74 -12.98 55.26
C PRO A 12 -13.76 -11.54 54.75
N VAL A 13 -12.80 -10.74 55.21
CA VAL A 13 -12.50 -9.41 54.69
C VAL A 13 -12.03 -9.58 53.24
N ALA A 14 -12.77 -9.00 52.30
CA ALA A 14 -12.35 -8.94 50.90
C ALA A 14 -11.07 -8.08 50.82
N GLU A 15 -9.97 -8.70 50.40
CA GLU A 15 -8.76 -8.00 49.99
C GLU A 15 -9.12 -7.05 48.85
N PHE A 16 -9.03 -5.75 49.10
CA PHE A 16 -9.03 -4.73 48.05
C PHE A 16 -7.78 -4.94 47.20
N VAL A 17 -7.94 -5.71 46.12
CA VAL A 17 -6.97 -5.73 45.03
C VAL A 17 -6.98 -4.33 44.43
N ASN A 18 -5.92 -3.58 44.71
CA ASN A 18 -5.65 -2.28 44.11
C ASN A 18 -5.42 -2.49 42.61
N LYS A 19 -6.49 -2.42 41.80
CA LYS A 19 -6.38 -2.38 40.35
C LYS A 19 -5.68 -1.08 39.99
N GLN A 20 -4.48 -1.17 39.43
CA GLN A 20 -3.88 -0.02 38.74
C GLN A 20 -4.83 0.41 37.61
N PRO A 21 -5.06 1.72 37.42
CA PRO A 21 -5.89 2.19 36.33
C PRO A 21 -5.28 1.81 34.98
N GLU A 22 -6.09 1.29 34.06
CA GLU A 22 -5.68 1.03 32.67
C GLU A 22 -5.36 2.36 31.98
N VAL A 23 -4.14 2.50 31.44
CA VAL A 23 -3.74 3.64 30.62
C VAL A 23 -4.57 3.65 29.34
N HIS A 24 -5.16 4.79 28.97
CA HIS A 24 -5.90 4.91 27.73
C HIS A 24 -4.97 4.71 26.54
N GLN A 25 -5.36 3.90 25.55
CA GLN A 25 -4.51 3.68 24.37
C GLN A 25 -4.40 4.91 23.47
N HIS A 26 -5.38 5.82 23.51
CA HIS A 26 -5.42 7.08 22.77
C HIS A 26 -5.80 8.27 23.68
N PRO A 27 -5.28 9.48 23.43
CA PRO A 27 -4.25 9.78 22.42
C PRO A 27 -2.85 9.27 22.81
N MET A 28 -2.06 8.88 21.81
CA MET A 28 -0.61 8.65 21.94
C MET A 28 0.13 9.98 21.85
N ILE A 29 0.92 10.31 22.89
CA ILE A 29 1.61 11.59 23.03
C ILE A 29 3.13 11.37 23.06
N CYS A 30 3.88 12.05 22.19
CA CYS A 30 5.35 12.10 22.28
C CYS A 30 5.80 13.48 22.72
N LEU A 31 6.56 13.56 23.81
CA LEU A 31 7.07 14.79 24.40
C LEU A 31 8.57 14.91 24.19
N PHE A 32 9.00 15.97 23.49
CA PHE A 32 10.41 16.26 23.25
C PHE A 32 10.92 17.30 24.24
N ASP A 33 11.93 16.93 25.03
CA ASP A 33 12.70 17.80 25.94
C ASP A 33 11.87 18.58 26.98
N PHE A 34 10.67 18.08 27.32
CA PHE A 34 9.90 18.59 28.45
C PHE A 34 10.50 18.12 29.79
N ASN A 35 10.34 18.96 30.81
CA ASN A 35 10.66 18.59 32.19
C ASN A 35 9.75 17.44 32.68
N ASP A 36 10.25 16.67 33.63
CA ASP A 36 9.57 15.48 34.17
C ASP A 36 8.20 15.79 34.82
N ASP A 37 7.99 17.02 35.31
CA ASP A 37 6.73 17.45 35.92
C ASP A 37 5.57 17.52 34.91
N VAL A 38 5.86 17.81 33.64
CA VAL A 38 4.84 17.79 32.57
C VAL A 38 4.48 16.36 32.20
N LEU A 39 5.48 15.47 32.10
CA LEU A 39 5.24 14.05 31.85
C LEU A 39 4.40 13.43 32.98
N GLN A 40 4.81 13.64 34.23
CA GLN A 40 4.12 13.11 35.41
C GLN A 40 2.67 13.61 35.48
N GLU A 41 2.42 14.87 35.12
CA GLU A 41 1.06 15.40 35.09
C GLU A 41 0.23 14.72 33.99
N LEU A 42 0.72 14.56 32.77
CA LEU A 42 -0.02 13.85 31.71
C LEU A 42 -0.26 12.37 32.03
N GLU A 43 0.72 11.69 32.63
CA GLU A 43 0.56 10.32 33.12
C GLU A 43 -0.50 10.24 34.24
N ARG A 44 -0.54 11.23 35.13
CA ARG A 44 -1.60 11.36 36.14
C ARG A 44 -2.98 11.56 35.51
N LEU A 45 -3.05 12.16 34.32
CA LEU A 45 -4.26 12.27 33.50
C LEU A 45 -4.53 11.03 32.63
N GLN A 46 -3.77 9.95 32.84
CA GLN A 46 -3.93 8.66 32.19
C GLN A 46 -3.72 8.70 30.68
N PHE A 47 -2.92 9.65 30.18
CA PHE A 47 -2.51 9.68 28.78
C PHE A 47 -1.36 8.70 28.50
N ASN A 48 -1.32 8.16 27.29
CA ASN A 48 -0.25 7.30 26.81
C ASN A 48 0.94 8.17 26.33
N CYS A 49 1.88 8.42 27.23
CA CYS A 49 3.01 9.31 26.98
C CYS A 49 4.29 8.53 26.66
N THR A 50 5.09 9.08 25.75
CA THR A 50 6.45 8.64 25.45
C THR A 50 7.37 9.85 25.40
N GLN A 51 8.59 9.73 25.93
CA GLN A 51 9.59 10.79 25.84
C GLN A 51 10.43 10.65 24.56
N GLY A 52 10.74 11.80 23.96
CA GLY A 52 11.79 11.97 22.97
C GLY A 52 12.74 13.08 23.41
N SER A 53 13.86 13.20 22.71
CA SER A 53 14.83 14.27 22.93
C SER A 53 15.46 14.72 21.63
N PHE A 54 15.68 16.03 21.47
CA PHE A 54 16.48 16.58 20.37
C PHE A 54 17.99 16.50 20.64
N GLY A 55 18.37 16.04 21.84
CA GLY A 55 19.74 16.04 22.33
C GLY A 55 20.07 17.27 23.17
N SER A 56 21.17 17.21 23.92
CA SER A 56 21.63 18.31 24.77
C SER A 56 22.69 19.17 24.06
N CYS A 57 22.78 20.45 24.43
CA CYS A 57 23.93 21.26 24.06
C CYS A 57 25.19 20.69 24.72
N ILE A 58 26.29 20.60 23.97
CA ILE A 58 27.53 19.99 24.45
C ILE A 58 28.62 21.04 24.58
N ARG A 59 29.16 21.18 25.79
CA ARG A 59 30.33 22.02 26.08
C ARG A 59 31.58 21.35 25.53
N VAL A 60 31.91 21.68 24.29
CA VAL A 60 33.07 21.16 23.56
C VAL A 60 34.37 21.88 23.93
N ASN A 61 34.31 23.17 24.28
CA ASN A 61 35.47 23.96 24.70
C ASN A 61 36.71 23.86 23.79
N ASN A 62 36.53 23.69 22.47
CA ASN A 62 37.63 23.40 21.55
C ASN A 62 38.78 24.41 21.68
N GLU A 63 40.00 23.93 21.91
CA GLU A 63 41.21 24.74 21.85
C GLU A 63 41.66 24.93 20.40
N LYS A 64 42.64 25.80 20.17
CA LYS A 64 43.16 26.04 18.81
C LYS A 64 43.61 24.72 18.18
N TYR A 65 43.09 24.41 16.99
CA TYR A 65 43.30 23.15 16.25
C TYR A 65 42.61 21.90 16.83
N ALA A 66 41.81 22.01 17.89
CA ALA A 66 41.00 20.90 18.37
C ALA A 66 39.81 20.67 17.44
N GLU A 67 39.60 19.39 17.10
CA GLU A 67 38.46 18.90 16.34
C GLU A 67 37.83 17.74 17.10
N LYS A 68 36.50 17.73 17.14
CA LYS A 68 35.70 16.70 17.80
C LYS A 68 34.62 16.21 16.85
N LEU A 69 34.49 14.89 16.74
CA LEU A 69 33.39 14.25 16.04
C LEU A 69 32.21 14.14 17.01
N MET A 70 31.09 14.68 16.58
CA MET A 70 29.87 14.83 17.35
C MET A 70 28.76 13.98 16.75
N LYS A 71 27.92 13.42 17.62
CA LYS A 71 26.62 12.87 17.26
C LYS A 71 25.54 13.84 17.68
N LEU A 72 24.37 13.72 17.05
CA LEU A 72 23.19 14.48 17.46
C LEU A 72 22.66 14.04 18.82
N ASN A 73 22.77 12.74 19.14
CA ASN A 73 22.20 12.13 20.34
C ASN A 73 20.71 12.48 20.54
N HIS A 74 19.97 12.69 19.45
CA HIS A 74 18.51 12.69 19.50
C HIS A 74 18.01 11.26 19.66
N ASP A 75 16.87 11.11 20.32
CA ASP A 75 16.21 9.82 20.50
C ASP A 75 14.70 10.02 20.48
N TYR A 76 14.01 9.18 19.73
CA TYR A 76 12.55 9.19 19.66
C TYR A 76 12.04 7.87 19.04
N PRO A 77 10.76 7.51 19.27
CA PRO A 77 10.18 6.28 18.73
C PRO A 77 10.23 6.21 17.20
N LYS A 78 10.63 5.06 16.65
CA LYS A 78 10.70 4.85 15.19
C LYS A 78 9.33 4.94 14.49
N ASN A 79 8.26 4.74 15.24
CA ASN A 79 6.88 4.84 14.77
C ASN A 79 6.26 6.21 15.12
N LEU A 80 7.05 7.30 15.13
CA LEU A 80 6.55 8.64 15.50
C LEU A 80 5.32 9.06 14.68
N HIS A 81 5.23 8.65 13.40
CA HIS A 81 4.07 8.87 12.54
C HIS A 81 2.74 8.26 13.05
N GLU A 82 2.79 7.29 13.97
CA GLU A 82 1.60 6.69 14.60
C GLU A 82 1.01 7.56 15.73
N PHE A 83 1.77 8.51 16.28
CA PHE A 83 1.33 9.34 17.41
C PHE A 83 0.24 10.34 17.03
N ASP A 84 -0.66 10.62 17.98
CA ASP A 84 -1.79 11.54 17.79
C ASP A 84 -1.40 12.98 18.12
N ILE A 85 -0.50 13.14 19.11
CA ILE A 85 -0.05 14.44 19.59
C ILE A 85 1.48 14.46 19.72
N LEU A 86 2.12 15.46 19.11
CA LEU A 86 3.52 15.76 19.33
C LEU A 86 3.68 17.05 20.13
N MET A 87 4.49 17.01 21.18
CA MET A 87 4.81 18.17 21.98
C MET A 87 6.32 18.45 21.89
N LEU A 88 6.71 19.67 21.55
CA LEU A 88 8.10 20.09 21.38
C LEU A 88 8.40 21.24 22.36
N ASP A 89 9.29 21.04 23.33
CA ASP A 89 9.81 22.12 24.15
C ASP A 89 11.17 22.59 23.63
N MET A 90 11.20 23.79 23.07
CA MET A 90 12.41 24.40 22.51
C MET A 90 12.88 25.61 23.35
N THR A 91 12.42 25.71 24.59
CA THR A 91 12.78 26.78 25.54
C THR A 91 13.96 26.38 26.43
N GLY A 92 14.09 25.09 26.74
CA GLY A 92 15.15 24.55 27.59
C GLY A 92 16.51 24.53 26.90
N ASN A 93 17.58 24.78 27.65
CA ASN A 93 18.97 24.75 27.18
C ASN A 93 19.83 23.88 28.11
N LYS A 94 19.58 22.57 28.15
CA LYS A 94 20.43 21.64 28.91
C LYS A 94 21.82 21.61 28.28
N ILE A 95 22.85 21.92 29.08
CA ILE A 95 24.25 21.89 28.65
C ILE A 95 24.99 20.80 29.42
N GLU A 96 25.56 19.85 28.69
CA GLU A 96 26.37 18.75 29.20
C GLU A 96 27.84 18.95 28.80
N ASP A 97 28.77 18.34 29.53
CA ASP A 97 30.19 18.36 29.14
C ASP A 97 30.48 17.30 28.07
N PHE A 98 31.40 17.60 27.15
CA PHE A 98 31.78 16.63 26.12
C PHE A 98 32.32 15.33 26.76
N SER A 99 31.70 14.22 26.36
CA SER A 99 32.07 12.86 26.73
C SER A 99 32.43 12.08 25.46
N HIS A 100 33.56 11.38 25.48
CA HIS A 100 33.99 10.61 24.32
C HIS A 100 33.09 9.40 24.08
N ASP A 101 32.60 8.78 25.16
CA ASP A 101 31.76 7.58 25.08
C ASP A 101 30.39 7.90 24.45
N ASP A 102 29.78 9.03 24.83
CA ASP A 102 28.49 9.49 24.30
C ASP A 102 28.55 9.88 22.82
N HIS A 103 29.76 10.13 22.31
CA HIS A 103 30.02 10.45 20.90
C HIS A 103 30.88 9.40 20.18
N SER A 104 31.11 8.23 20.79
CA SER A 104 31.92 7.15 20.21
C SER A 104 31.26 6.57 18.95
N LEU A 105 32.05 6.34 17.90
CA LEU A 105 31.59 5.77 16.63
C LEU A 105 31.91 4.26 16.51
N ASP A 106 32.33 3.61 17.61
CA ASP A 106 32.92 2.26 17.62
C ASP A 106 31.92 1.13 17.29
N ASN A 107 30.61 1.39 17.42
CA ASN A 107 29.54 0.41 17.19
C ASN A 107 29.04 0.37 15.73
N ASN A 108 29.91 0.55 14.73
CA ASN A 108 29.52 0.55 13.33
C ASN A 108 29.72 -0.83 12.67
N LYS A 109 28.66 -1.35 12.01
CA LYS A 109 28.69 -2.64 11.28
C LYS A 109 28.98 -2.48 9.78
N GLY A 110 29.12 -1.26 9.28
CA GLY A 110 29.33 -0.94 7.85
C GLY A 110 30.75 -0.46 7.50
N SER A 111 31.01 -0.26 6.21
CA SER A 111 32.29 0.27 5.70
C SER A 111 32.44 1.79 5.82
N LYS A 112 31.40 2.48 6.31
CA LYS A 112 31.30 3.94 6.44
C LYS A 112 30.61 4.34 7.73
N ALA A 113 31.13 5.35 8.44
CA ALA A 113 30.47 6.02 9.56
C ALA A 113 30.18 7.50 9.22
N HIS A 114 29.18 8.09 9.88
CA HIS A 114 28.83 9.49 9.74
C HIS A 114 28.87 10.20 11.09
N ALA A 115 29.40 11.42 11.10
CA ALA A 115 29.45 12.29 12.27
C ALA A 115 29.33 13.76 11.87
N LEU A 116 29.16 14.63 12.86
CA LEU A 116 29.23 16.07 12.72
C LEU A 116 30.58 16.57 13.24
N LEU A 117 31.14 17.61 12.64
CA LEU A 117 32.43 18.15 13.06
C LEU A 117 32.25 19.41 13.89
N SER A 118 32.77 19.38 15.11
CA SER A 118 32.95 20.54 15.97
C SER A 118 34.43 20.93 15.97
N ARG A 119 34.74 22.21 15.75
CA ARG A 119 36.12 22.72 15.73
C ARG A 119 36.23 24.12 16.32
N PHE A 120 37.44 24.55 16.68
CA PHE A 120 37.67 25.93 17.10
C PHE A 120 37.14 26.94 16.06
N PRO A 121 36.44 28.03 16.46
CA PRO A 121 36.31 28.58 17.81
C PRO A 121 35.10 28.08 18.62
N GLU A 122 34.38 27.05 18.17
CA GLU A 122 33.16 26.57 18.83
C GLU A 122 33.41 26.11 20.27
N LYS A 123 32.60 26.62 21.20
CA LYS A 123 32.66 26.29 22.63
C LYS A 123 31.47 25.48 23.12
N ILE A 124 30.33 25.65 22.47
CA ILE A 124 29.10 24.90 22.70
C ILE A 124 28.65 24.40 21.34
N PHE A 125 28.51 23.09 21.19
CA PHE A 125 27.90 22.46 20.04
C PHE A 125 26.42 22.24 20.35
N ASP A 126 25.53 22.79 19.54
CA ASP A 126 24.08 22.65 19.71
C ASP A 126 23.53 21.71 18.63
N PRO A 127 23.14 20.46 18.96
CA PRO A 127 22.59 19.54 17.97
C PRO A 127 21.12 19.82 17.61
N ARG A 128 20.41 20.61 18.43
CA ARG A 128 18.95 20.62 18.42
C ARG A 128 18.36 21.18 17.14
N PRO A 129 18.86 22.29 16.54
CA PRO A 129 18.31 22.76 15.26
C PRO A 129 18.31 21.70 14.15
N PHE A 130 19.34 20.83 14.09
CA PHE A 130 19.34 19.75 13.10
C PHE A 130 18.44 18.59 13.51
N SER A 131 18.41 18.21 14.79
CA SER A 131 17.47 17.20 15.30
C SER A 131 16.00 17.60 15.07
N VAL A 132 15.64 18.87 15.30
CA VAL A 132 14.31 19.42 14.99
C VAL A 132 14.00 19.30 13.50
N ASN A 133 14.97 19.59 12.63
CA ASN A 133 14.79 19.42 11.18
C ASN A 133 14.64 17.95 10.76
N ILE A 134 15.20 17.00 11.50
CA ILE A 134 14.94 15.58 11.27
C ILE A 134 13.49 15.25 11.64
N VAL A 135 13.06 15.65 12.84
CA VAL A 135 11.69 15.43 13.34
C VAL A 135 10.64 16.19 12.52
N SER A 136 10.99 17.31 11.89
CA SER A 136 10.07 18.06 11.04
C SER A 136 9.57 17.25 9.85
N ASN A 137 10.38 16.30 9.34
CA ASN A 137 9.96 15.37 8.28
C ASN A 137 8.88 14.39 8.79
N GLU A 138 9.00 13.92 10.04
CA GLU A 138 7.96 13.08 10.66
C GLU A 138 6.69 13.88 10.93
N ILE A 139 6.83 15.15 11.35
CA ILE A 139 5.70 16.08 11.50
C ILE A 139 4.97 16.27 10.17
N GLN A 140 5.66 16.28 9.02
CA GLN A 140 4.98 16.34 7.71
C GLN A 140 4.09 15.13 7.43
N GLU A 141 4.42 13.95 7.93
CA GLU A 141 3.56 12.77 7.80
C GLU A 141 2.36 12.85 8.77
N ILE A 142 2.58 13.35 9.97
CA ILE A 142 1.54 13.52 11.00
C ILE A 142 0.51 14.56 10.58
N ILE A 143 0.92 15.66 9.94
CA ILE A 143 0.02 16.72 9.45
C ILE A 143 -1.04 16.18 8.47
N LYS A 144 -0.75 15.09 7.75
CA LYS A 144 -1.68 14.48 6.79
C LYS A 144 -2.87 13.78 7.46
N LYS A 145 -2.74 13.41 8.73
CA LYS A 145 -3.82 12.79 9.53
C LYS A 145 -4.35 13.77 10.58
N LYS A 146 -5.48 13.42 11.18
CA LYS A 146 -6.05 14.19 12.28
C LYS A 146 -5.12 14.11 13.50
N SER A 147 -4.47 15.22 13.85
CA SER A 147 -3.39 15.26 14.83
C SER A 147 -3.21 16.64 15.44
N ILE A 148 -2.40 16.73 16.51
CA ILE A 148 -2.04 17.99 17.16
C ILE A 148 -0.51 18.09 17.30
N VAL A 149 0.05 19.25 16.96
CA VAL A 149 1.45 19.58 17.25
C VAL A 149 1.48 20.78 18.17
N ILE A 150 2.14 20.66 19.32
CA ILE A 150 2.28 21.73 20.32
C ILE A 150 3.76 22.08 20.44
N ALA A 151 4.13 23.34 20.20
CA ALA A 151 5.50 23.80 20.28
C ALA A 151 5.64 24.98 21.24
N PHE A 152 6.49 24.85 22.25
CA PHE A 152 6.94 25.95 23.10
C PHE A 152 8.23 26.51 22.51
N CYS A 153 8.15 27.73 21.97
CA CYS A 153 9.23 28.36 21.22
C CYS A 153 10.02 29.32 22.11
N GLY A 154 11.23 28.89 22.47
CA GLY A 154 12.25 29.76 23.07
C GLY A 154 12.91 30.68 22.05
N GLN A 155 14.12 31.13 22.35
CA GLN A 155 14.91 31.94 21.42
C GLN A 155 15.20 31.19 20.10
N GLU A 156 15.15 31.90 18.97
CA GLU A 156 15.57 31.31 17.70
C GLU A 156 17.09 31.10 17.67
N HIS A 157 17.49 29.84 17.50
CA HIS A 157 18.86 29.38 17.35
C HIS A 157 19.07 28.85 15.94
N ASN A 158 20.03 29.46 15.23
CA ASN A 158 20.53 28.99 13.95
C ASN A 158 21.91 28.38 14.17
N ALA A 159 22.12 27.16 13.68
CA ALA A 159 23.39 26.43 13.80
C ALA A 159 23.86 25.92 12.45
N ASP A 160 25.16 26.01 12.22
CA ASP A 160 25.85 25.52 11.03
C ASP A 160 26.52 24.19 11.35
N TYR A 161 26.35 23.20 10.47
CA TYR A 161 26.85 21.85 10.66
C TYR A 161 27.74 21.45 9.50
N GLU A 162 28.85 20.79 9.83
CA GLU A 162 29.73 20.13 8.86
C GLU A 162 29.60 18.62 8.99
N PHE A 163 29.27 17.94 7.90
CA PHE A 163 29.09 16.49 7.85
C PHE A 163 30.39 15.81 7.52
N VAL A 164 30.75 14.77 8.29
CA VAL A 164 31.96 13.97 8.09
C VAL A 164 31.58 12.55 7.72
N GLU A 165 32.11 12.06 6.61
CA GLU A 165 32.11 10.63 6.28
C GLU A 165 33.46 10.02 6.69
N ILE A 166 33.41 8.89 7.39
CA ILE A 166 34.59 8.16 7.85
C ILE A 166 34.63 6.82 7.15
N THR A 167 35.70 6.57 6.41
CA THR A 167 35.90 5.32 5.65
C THR A 167 37.26 4.71 5.97
N SER A 168 37.57 3.56 5.34
CA SER A 168 38.92 2.97 5.38
C SER A 168 40.04 3.93 4.90
N ARG A 169 39.70 5.00 4.19
CA ARG A 169 40.66 6.01 3.69
C ARG A 169 40.86 7.19 4.65
N GLY A 170 40.08 7.26 5.73
CA GLY A 170 40.08 8.37 6.69
C GLY A 170 38.75 9.12 6.74
N SER A 171 38.76 10.26 7.41
CA SER A 171 37.62 11.16 7.62
C SER A 171 37.65 12.32 6.63
N GLU A 172 36.53 12.58 5.95
CA GLU A 172 36.38 13.68 4.99
C GLU A 172 35.09 14.47 5.25
N VAL A 173 35.16 15.80 5.18
CA VAL A 173 33.96 16.65 5.22
C VAL A 173 33.24 16.56 3.89
N THR A 174 32.00 16.08 3.89
CA THR A 174 31.21 15.83 2.67
C THR A 174 30.16 16.90 2.40
N GLY A 175 29.83 17.75 3.37
CA GLY A 175 28.81 18.77 3.20
C GLY A 175 28.71 19.76 4.36
N LYS A 176 27.98 20.86 4.12
CA LYS A 176 27.63 21.86 5.14
C LYS A 176 26.17 22.27 5.00
N CYS A 177 25.46 22.40 6.12
CA CYS A 177 24.08 22.88 6.14
C CYS A 177 23.82 23.75 7.38
N SER A 178 22.83 24.63 7.28
CA SER A 178 22.39 25.51 8.37
C SER A 178 20.93 25.20 8.69
N TYR A 179 20.59 25.07 9.98
CA TYR A 179 19.23 24.76 10.43
C TYR A 179 18.81 25.70 11.57
N SER A 180 17.49 25.94 11.66
CA SER A 180 16.84 26.71 12.72
C SER A 180 15.95 25.80 13.56
N ASN A 181 15.96 25.99 14.89
CA ASN A 181 15.02 25.30 15.78
C ASN A 181 13.56 25.72 15.54
N LEU A 182 13.28 26.86 14.90
CA LEU A 182 11.90 27.27 14.62
C LEU A 182 11.31 26.62 13.35
N ASN A 183 12.11 25.93 12.53
CA ASN A 183 11.65 25.32 11.28
C ASN A 183 11.13 23.87 11.48
N PHE A 184 10.26 23.67 12.45
CA PHE A 184 9.76 22.33 12.83
C PHE A 184 8.60 21.83 11.97
N TYR A 185 8.01 22.65 11.10
CA TYR A 185 7.03 22.22 10.09
C TYR A 185 7.08 23.09 8.81
N SER A 186 6.50 22.61 7.71
CA SER A 186 6.64 23.20 6.36
C SER A 186 6.01 24.58 6.17
N SER A 187 5.05 24.95 7.01
CA SER A 187 4.26 26.19 6.89
C SER A 187 4.41 27.08 8.14
N VAL A 188 5.59 27.08 8.74
CA VAL A 188 5.94 27.96 9.87
C VAL A 188 5.76 29.42 9.47
N ALA A 189 5.06 30.18 10.31
CA ALA A 189 4.94 31.62 10.13
C ALA A 189 6.32 32.29 10.24
N SER A 190 6.65 33.16 9.28
CA SER A 190 7.90 33.92 9.35
C SER A 190 8.00 34.68 10.67
N SER A 191 9.15 34.61 11.30
CA SER A 191 9.39 35.17 12.62
C SER A 191 10.47 36.24 12.61
N SER A 192 10.52 37.03 13.68
CA SER A 192 11.64 37.93 13.96
C SER A 192 11.96 37.98 15.45
N LYS A 193 13.23 38.22 15.77
CA LYS A 193 13.72 38.24 17.15
C LYS A 193 13.16 39.46 17.88
N ARG A 194 12.41 39.19 18.95
CA ARG A 194 11.80 40.20 19.82
C ARG A 194 11.62 39.60 21.19
N HIS A 195 12.25 40.20 22.20
CA HIS A 195 12.15 39.73 23.57
C HIS A 195 11.18 40.58 24.39
N GLY A 196 10.42 39.95 25.27
CA GLY A 196 9.59 40.62 26.26
C GLY A 196 8.73 39.66 27.07
N ASN A 197 8.01 40.23 28.04
CA ASN A 197 7.16 39.50 28.98
C ASN A 197 5.75 40.10 29.13
N LYS A 198 5.44 41.13 28.33
CA LYS A 198 4.10 41.73 28.30
C LYS A 198 3.28 41.07 27.21
N SER A 199 2.23 40.37 27.62
CA SER A 199 1.32 39.67 26.72
C SER A 199 -0.12 40.13 26.93
N VAL A 200 -0.90 40.10 25.85
CA VAL A 200 -2.33 40.41 25.83
C VAL A 200 -3.04 39.35 25.01
N ILE A 201 -4.21 38.93 25.46
CA ILE A 201 -5.05 37.96 24.75
C ILE A 201 -5.53 38.55 23.42
N ALA A 202 -5.30 37.81 22.33
CA ALA A 202 -5.88 38.13 21.04
C ALA A 202 -7.41 37.96 21.09
N LYS A 203 -8.15 38.90 20.51
CA LYS A 203 -9.62 38.88 20.53
C LYS A 203 -10.17 37.88 19.51
N GLY A 204 -11.33 37.29 19.82
CA GLY A 204 -12.17 36.62 18.82
C GLY A 204 -12.00 35.10 18.71
N ASN A 205 -11.26 34.44 19.60
CA ASN A 205 -11.14 32.98 19.61
C ASN A 205 -11.26 32.41 21.05
N LYS A 206 -11.81 31.20 21.17
CA LYS A 206 -12.03 30.53 22.47
C LYS A 206 -10.74 30.00 23.08
N ILE A 207 -9.78 29.60 22.25
CA ILE A 207 -8.51 28.98 22.67
C ILE A 207 -7.70 29.97 23.51
N SER A 208 -7.67 31.26 23.14
CA SER A 208 -6.93 32.28 23.87
C SER A 208 -7.34 32.46 25.33
N SER A 209 -8.54 32.02 25.73
CA SER A 209 -8.97 32.11 27.13
C SER A 209 -8.12 31.26 28.07
N ILE A 210 -7.43 30.24 27.57
CA ILE A 210 -6.49 29.44 28.38
C ILE A 210 -5.39 30.30 29.03
N PHE A 211 -5.02 31.41 28.39
CA PHE A 211 -3.97 32.27 28.89
C PHE A 211 -4.41 33.21 30.00
N GLU A 212 -5.71 33.37 30.27
CA GLU A 212 -6.22 34.35 31.26
C GLU A 212 -5.55 34.21 32.63
N LYS A 213 -5.24 32.98 33.03
CA LYS A 213 -4.58 32.66 34.32
C LYS A 213 -3.05 32.72 34.26
N HIS A 214 -2.46 32.75 33.07
CA HIS A 214 -1.01 32.60 32.84
C HIS A 214 -0.35 33.85 32.26
N LEU A 215 -1.07 34.94 31.96
CA LEU A 215 -0.52 36.14 31.30
C LEU A 215 0.73 36.74 31.98
N ASN A 216 0.82 36.65 33.31
CA ASN A 216 1.94 37.19 34.08
C ASN A 216 3.20 36.30 34.06
N GLU A 217 3.11 35.10 33.50
CA GLU A 217 4.13 34.05 33.54
C GLU A 217 4.68 33.71 32.15
N ILE A 218 4.48 34.61 31.19
CA ILE A 218 4.83 34.40 29.78
C ILE A 218 6.08 35.22 29.44
N GLU A 219 7.06 34.55 28.84
CA GLU A 219 8.24 35.17 28.26
C GLU A 219 8.36 34.76 26.78
N TYR A 220 8.46 35.75 25.89
CA TYR A 220 8.62 35.51 24.47
C TYR A 220 9.96 36.05 23.98
N SER A 221 10.56 35.35 23.01
CA SER A 221 11.81 35.75 22.35
C SER A 221 11.67 35.96 20.84
N ASN A 222 10.48 35.71 20.29
CA ASN A 222 10.14 35.90 18.89
C ASN A 222 8.74 36.50 18.74
N VAL A 223 8.54 37.21 17.63
CA VAL A 223 7.21 37.58 17.12
C VAL A 223 7.03 36.97 15.73
N PHE A 224 5.78 36.71 15.37
CA PHE A 224 5.39 36.05 14.13
C PHE A 224 4.57 36.99 13.24
N ASN A 225 4.77 36.88 11.94
CA ASN A 225 3.93 37.58 10.97
C ASN A 225 2.70 36.74 10.64
N HIS A 226 1.58 37.40 10.45
CA HIS A 226 0.38 36.75 9.96
C HIS A 226 0.59 36.32 8.49
N PRO A 227 0.47 35.02 8.14
CA PRO A 227 0.57 34.59 6.76
C PRO A 227 -0.57 35.19 5.93
N THR A 228 -0.27 35.51 4.67
CA THR A 228 -1.25 36.05 3.72
C THR A 228 -1.46 35.09 2.54
N ILE A 229 -2.70 34.98 2.09
CA ILE A 229 -3.12 34.18 0.94
C ILE A 229 -3.68 35.10 -0.15
N TRP A 230 -3.45 34.72 -1.41
CA TRP A 230 -4.03 35.42 -2.55
C TRP A 230 -5.44 34.91 -2.81
N LYS A 231 -6.45 35.74 -2.52
CA LYS A 231 -7.87 35.40 -2.68
C LYS A 231 -8.64 36.64 -3.15
N ASP A 232 -9.49 36.49 -4.16
CA ASP A 232 -10.29 37.58 -4.74
C ASP A 232 -9.46 38.77 -5.25
N GLY A 233 -8.30 38.50 -5.84
CA GLY A 233 -7.44 39.52 -6.46
C GLY A 233 -6.68 40.42 -5.47
N LYS A 234 -6.64 40.08 -4.19
CA LYS A 234 -5.84 40.77 -3.16
C LYS A 234 -5.22 39.77 -2.18
N TYR A 235 -4.12 40.17 -1.53
CA TYR A 235 -3.58 39.45 -0.39
C TYR A 235 -4.46 39.71 0.84
N GLN A 236 -4.85 38.64 1.52
CA GLN A 236 -5.65 38.67 2.74
C GLN A 236 -5.00 37.76 3.78
N ASN A 237 -5.18 38.05 5.07
CA ASN A 237 -4.71 37.18 6.14
C ASN A 237 -5.36 35.80 6.04
N SER A 238 -4.59 34.75 6.25
CA SER A 238 -5.10 33.37 6.24
C SER A 238 -6.15 33.16 7.33
N GLU A 239 -7.32 32.62 7.00
CA GLU A 239 -8.35 32.32 8.01
C GLU A 239 -7.95 31.13 8.91
N ASP A 240 -7.05 30.26 8.40
CA ASP A 240 -6.56 29.08 9.11
C ASP A 240 -5.49 29.39 10.18
N PHE A 241 -5.01 30.63 10.20
CA PHE A 241 -4.02 31.12 11.16
C PHE A 241 -4.67 32.05 12.17
N ILE A 242 -4.71 31.64 13.44
CA ILE A 242 -5.41 32.34 14.51
C ILE A 242 -4.39 32.84 15.54
N PRO A 243 -4.14 34.15 15.63
CA PRO A 243 -3.35 34.71 16.73
C PRO A 243 -3.97 34.39 18.08
N LEU A 244 -3.15 33.93 19.03
CA LEU A 244 -3.60 33.60 20.39
C LEU A 244 -3.18 34.65 21.42
N LEU A 245 -1.94 35.14 21.31
CA LEU A 245 -1.38 36.19 22.16
C LEU A 245 -0.67 37.25 21.32
N LEU A 246 -0.76 38.49 21.78
CA LEU A 246 -0.10 39.65 21.23
C LEU A 246 0.81 40.30 22.28
N ASN A 247 1.83 41.03 21.85
CA ASN A 247 2.55 41.94 22.72
C ASN A 247 1.90 43.34 22.77
N ASP A 248 2.51 44.29 23.50
CA ASP A 248 2.01 45.67 23.64
C ASP A 248 2.04 46.50 22.34
N ARG A 249 2.63 45.96 21.28
CA ARG A 249 2.66 46.54 19.92
C ARG A 249 1.74 45.81 18.94
N GLU A 250 0.85 44.97 19.44
CA GLU A 250 -0.06 44.14 18.64
C GLU A 250 0.67 43.14 17.72
N GLU A 251 1.93 42.80 18.02
CA GLU A 251 2.67 41.76 17.30
C GLU A 251 2.34 40.38 17.86
N ILE A 252 2.24 39.38 16.99
CA ILE A 252 1.81 38.02 17.36
C ILE A 252 2.95 37.29 18.05
N ILE A 253 2.73 36.77 19.25
CA ILE A 253 3.73 35.99 20.02
C ILE A 253 3.30 34.53 20.24
N SER A 254 2.04 34.20 19.94
CA SER A 254 1.47 32.85 19.99
C SER A 254 0.37 32.71 18.95
N TYR A 255 0.21 31.52 18.39
CA TYR A 255 -0.82 31.26 17.39
C TYR A 255 -1.29 29.80 17.39
N ALA A 256 -2.50 29.58 16.87
CA ALA A 256 -3.00 28.31 16.39
C ALA A 256 -3.01 28.34 14.85
N HIS A 257 -2.61 27.27 14.21
CA HIS A 257 -2.58 27.16 12.76
C HIS A 257 -3.15 25.80 12.34
N PHE A 258 -4.25 25.84 11.58
CA PHE A 258 -4.83 24.66 10.98
C PHE A 258 -4.12 24.39 9.65
N VAL A 259 -3.38 23.28 9.60
CA VAL A 259 -2.66 22.85 8.39
C VAL A 259 -3.19 21.48 8.02
N ASP A 260 -3.87 21.39 6.88
CA ASP A 260 -4.61 20.19 6.45
C ASP A 260 -5.54 19.66 7.55
N ASN A 261 -5.22 18.50 8.15
CA ASN A 261 -6.02 17.87 9.21
C ASN A 261 -5.42 18.07 10.61
N CYS A 262 -4.34 18.85 10.73
CA CYS A 262 -3.58 19.02 11.95
C CYS A 262 -3.76 20.42 12.55
N LEU A 263 -3.89 20.45 13.87
CA LEU A 263 -3.83 21.68 14.66
C LEU A 263 -2.41 21.89 15.18
N VAL A 264 -1.73 22.95 14.71
CA VAL A 264 -0.44 23.37 15.24
C VAL A 264 -0.64 24.50 16.24
N LEU A 265 -0.22 24.31 17.47
CA LEU A 265 -0.25 25.30 18.55
C LEU A 265 1.17 25.75 18.86
N VAL A 266 1.41 27.05 18.78
CA VAL A 266 2.72 27.64 19.06
C VAL A 266 2.61 28.60 20.23
N PHE A 267 3.33 28.28 21.29
CA PHE A 267 3.33 28.99 22.55
C PHE A 267 4.70 29.61 22.83
N PRO A 268 4.75 30.78 23.50
CA PRO A 268 5.97 31.30 24.10
C PRO A 268 6.40 30.44 25.30
N ASP A 269 7.48 30.81 25.97
CA ASP A 269 7.84 30.16 27.22
C ASP A 269 6.84 30.54 28.33
N ILE A 270 6.50 29.57 29.17
CA ILE A 270 5.51 29.69 30.26
C ILE A 270 6.14 29.08 31.50
N ASN A 271 6.10 29.74 32.65
CA ASN A 271 6.73 29.22 33.86
C ASN A 271 6.06 27.92 34.37
N GLU A 272 4.74 27.95 34.60
CA GLU A 272 3.97 26.79 35.11
C GLU A 272 3.43 25.89 33.98
N LYS A 273 4.34 25.34 33.15
CA LYS A 273 3.97 24.53 31.97
C LYS A 273 3.09 23.33 32.31
N SER A 274 3.40 22.62 33.39
CA SER A 274 2.63 21.44 33.81
C SER A 274 1.15 21.78 34.06
N GLN A 275 0.90 22.88 34.78
CA GLN A 275 -0.47 23.36 35.03
C GLN A 275 -1.16 23.81 33.73
N PHE A 276 -0.46 24.58 32.89
CA PHE A 276 -0.98 25.04 31.60
C PHE A 276 -1.36 23.87 30.69
N ILE A 277 -0.48 22.87 30.56
CA ILE A 277 -0.72 21.66 29.78
C ILE A 277 -1.89 20.86 30.35
N SER A 278 -1.98 20.70 31.66
CA SER A 278 -3.12 20.04 32.29
C SER A 278 -4.45 20.71 31.92
N GLU A 279 -4.53 22.05 31.97
CA GLU A 279 -5.75 22.77 31.59
C GLU A 279 -6.04 22.66 30.08
N LEU A 280 -5.00 22.74 29.25
CA LEU A 280 -5.10 22.55 27.80
C LEU A 280 -5.71 21.19 27.45
N PHE A 281 -5.20 20.11 28.04
CA PHE A 281 -5.62 18.73 27.75
C PHE A 281 -6.95 18.34 28.39
N LYS A 282 -7.33 18.91 29.54
CA LYS A 282 -8.61 18.60 30.20
C LYS A 282 -9.79 19.34 29.59
N THR A 283 -9.58 20.60 29.23
CA THR A 283 -10.68 21.53 28.97
C THR A 283 -10.75 21.93 27.50
N TYR A 284 -9.62 22.24 26.88
CA TYR A 284 -9.62 22.92 25.58
C TYR A 284 -9.46 21.95 24.41
N LEU A 285 -8.47 21.07 24.44
CA LEU A 285 -8.22 20.16 23.31
C LEU A 285 -9.36 19.18 23.04
N PRO A 286 -10.02 18.57 24.05
CA PRO A 286 -11.18 17.73 23.81
C PRO A 286 -12.34 18.46 23.13
N ASP A 287 -12.56 19.74 23.45
CA ASP A 287 -13.59 20.57 22.83
C ASP A 287 -13.27 20.92 21.37
N ILE A 288 -11.98 21.12 21.06
CA ILE A 288 -11.52 21.53 19.72
C ILE A 288 -11.38 20.32 18.79
N MET A 289 -10.86 19.20 19.29
CA MET A 289 -10.60 17.98 18.52
C MET A 289 -11.08 16.73 19.26
N PRO A 290 -12.41 16.55 19.45
CA PRO A 290 -12.96 15.46 20.26
C PRO A 290 -12.56 14.06 19.76
N ASP A 291 -12.40 13.88 18.45
CA ASP A 291 -12.01 12.60 17.87
C ASP A 291 -10.62 12.10 18.30
N ILE A 292 -9.73 13.01 18.73
CA ILE A 292 -8.39 12.66 19.27
C ILE A 292 -8.49 12.29 20.76
N PHE A 293 -9.54 12.72 21.44
CA PHE A 293 -9.76 12.55 22.88
C PHE A 293 -11.01 11.71 23.16
N PRO A 294 -11.04 10.43 22.75
CA PRO A 294 -12.24 9.60 22.89
C PRO A 294 -12.67 9.31 24.34
N TYR A 295 -11.78 9.56 25.32
CA TYR A 295 -12.02 9.28 26.75
C TYR A 295 -11.87 10.52 27.66
N HIS A 296 -11.60 11.70 27.09
CA HIS A 296 -11.27 12.91 27.85
C HIS A 296 -12.25 14.05 27.46
N GLY A 297 -12.72 14.84 28.45
CA GLY A 297 -13.71 15.92 28.29
C GLY A 297 -14.72 15.95 29.46
N GLU A 298 -15.65 16.93 29.50
CA GLU A 298 -16.63 17.12 30.62
C GLU A 298 -17.47 15.87 30.94
N PHE A 299 -17.56 14.91 30.01
CA PHE A 299 -18.32 13.66 30.16
C PHE A 299 -17.56 12.38 29.80
N GLY A 300 -16.22 12.42 29.61
CA GLY A 300 -15.43 11.26 29.17
C GLY A 300 -15.46 10.05 30.13
N TRP A 301 -15.87 10.26 31.38
CA TRP A 301 -16.12 9.21 32.38
C TRP A 301 -17.35 8.33 32.07
N LEU A 302 -18.28 8.77 31.21
CA LEU A 302 -19.36 7.90 30.76
C LEU A 302 -18.83 6.78 29.85
N ASP A 303 -17.76 7.06 29.11
CA ASP A 303 -17.21 6.18 28.08
C ASP A 303 -16.01 5.34 28.59
N ASN A 304 -15.66 5.44 29.88
CA ASN A 304 -14.53 4.73 30.50
C ASN A 304 -14.83 3.27 30.92
N GLY A 305 -16.06 2.78 30.67
CA GLY A 305 -16.49 1.43 30.98
C GLY A 305 -16.97 1.18 32.42
N GLU A 306 -16.89 2.16 33.33
CA GLU A 306 -17.39 2.03 34.71
C GLU A 306 -18.90 2.30 34.84
N TYR A 307 -19.49 3.03 33.89
CA TYR A 307 -20.89 3.47 33.90
C TYR A 307 -21.70 2.94 32.72
N LEU A 308 -21.46 1.68 32.35
CA LEU A 308 -22.15 1.02 31.23
C LEU A 308 -23.67 0.97 31.45
N LEU A 309 -24.42 1.34 30.42
CA LEU A 309 -25.86 1.18 30.36
C LEU A 309 -26.23 -0.32 30.35
N PRO A 310 -27.46 -0.69 30.74
CA PRO A 310 -27.93 -2.06 30.60
C PRO A 310 -27.70 -2.57 29.17
N ASN A 311 -27.14 -3.76 29.03
CA ASN A 311 -26.76 -4.40 27.77
C ASN A 311 -25.53 -3.81 27.03
N GLU A 312 -25.00 -2.66 27.44
CA GLU A 312 -23.86 -2.03 26.75
C GLU A 312 -22.57 -2.86 26.87
N GLY A 313 -22.31 -3.45 28.04
CA GLY A 313 -21.15 -4.34 28.22
C GLY A 313 -21.20 -5.59 27.32
N GLU A 314 -22.39 -6.14 27.10
CA GLU A 314 -22.57 -7.26 26.16
C GLU A 314 -22.32 -6.81 24.72
N LEU A 315 -22.81 -5.64 24.33
CA LEU A 315 -22.60 -5.06 23.00
C LEU A 315 -21.13 -4.70 22.74
N LEU A 316 -20.42 -4.15 23.73
CA LEU A 316 -18.98 -3.86 23.62
C LEU A 316 -18.15 -5.14 23.50
N LYS A 317 -18.51 -6.18 24.24
CA LYS A 317 -17.91 -7.51 24.09
C LYS A 317 -18.19 -8.09 22.71
N GLN A 318 -19.43 -8.04 22.23
CA GLN A 318 -19.79 -8.46 20.87
C GLN A 318 -19.00 -7.69 19.81
N LYS A 319 -18.85 -6.36 19.96
CA LYS A 319 -18.06 -5.52 19.06
C LYS A 319 -16.57 -5.93 19.05
N SER A 320 -16.00 -6.22 20.22
CA SER A 320 -14.62 -6.69 20.35
C SER A 320 -14.44 -8.09 19.73
N ASP A 321 -15.31 -9.03 20.08
CA ASP A 321 -15.29 -10.41 19.56
C ASP A 321 -15.43 -10.41 18.03
N LEU A 322 -16.35 -9.61 17.49
CA LEU A 322 -16.52 -9.41 16.04
C LEU A 322 -15.26 -8.79 15.40
N GLY A 323 -14.60 -7.84 16.07
CA GLY A 323 -13.35 -7.24 15.60
C GLY A 323 -12.19 -8.24 15.54
N ILE A 324 -12.08 -9.12 16.55
CA ILE A 324 -11.09 -10.21 16.58
C ILE A 324 -11.38 -11.23 15.47
N GLU A 325 -12.64 -11.63 15.33
CA GLU A 325 -13.08 -12.56 14.28
C GLU A 325 -12.83 -11.98 12.88
N TYR A 326 -13.15 -10.71 12.66
CA TYR A 326 -12.90 -10.00 11.42
C TYR A 326 -11.41 -9.99 11.06
N LYS A 327 -10.53 -9.62 12.02
CA LYS A 327 -9.06 -9.64 11.79
C LYS A 327 -8.56 -11.04 11.43
N LYS A 328 -9.04 -12.08 12.12
CA LYS A 328 -8.68 -13.47 11.84
C LYS A 328 -9.14 -13.91 10.44
N ASN A 329 -10.35 -13.55 10.05
CA ASN A 329 -10.89 -13.87 8.73
C ASN A 329 -10.14 -13.13 7.62
N LEU A 330 -9.77 -11.85 7.81
CA LEU A 330 -8.92 -11.13 6.88
C LEU A 330 -7.57 -11.80 6.68
N GLN A 331 -6.87 -12.16 7.76
CA GLN A 331 -5.57 -12.85 7.67
C GLN A 331 -5.69 -14.18 6.92
N LYS A 332 -6.76 -14.93 7.14
CA LYS A 332 -7.03 -16.18 6.42
C LYS A 332 -7.22 -15.93 4.91
N ILE A 333 -8.02 -14.93 4.55
CA ILE A 333 -8.25 -14.54 3.15
C ILE A 333 -6.94 -14.09 2.49
N GLU A 334 -6.12 -13.30 3.18
CA GLU A 334 -4.81 -12.87 2.67
C GLU A 334 -3.88 -14.06 2.42
N GLN A 335 -3.85 -15.05 3.31
CA GLN A 335 -3.10 -16.29 3.12
C GLN A 335 -3.62 -17.10 1.92
N GLU A 336 -4.94 -17.20 1.75
CA GLU A 336 -5.56 -17.86 0.60
C GLU A 336 -5.25 -17.14 -0.72
N ILE A 337 -5.26 -15.80 -0.74
CA ILE A 337 -4.84 -15.00 -1.89
C ILE A 337 -3.38 -15.27 -2.23
N LYS A 338 -2.49 -15.27 -1.23
CA LYS A 338 -1.06 -15.53 -1.44
C LYS A 338 -0.84 -16.93 -2.04
N LYS A 339 -1.46 -17.95 -1.46
CA LYS A 339 -1.39 -19.34 -1.96
C LYS A 339 -1.94 -19.45 -3.39
N THR A 340 -3.04 -18.77 -3.70
CA THR A 340 -3.63 -18.74 -5.04
C THR A 340 -2.67 -18.09 -6.05
N ARG A 341 -2.05 -16.97 -5.68
CA ARG A 341 -1.06 -16.29 -6.55
C ARG A 341 0.16 -17.17 -6.83
N GLU A 342 0.64 -17.90 -5.83
CA GLU A 342 1.75 -18.85 -5.99
C GLU A 342 1.34 -20.03 -6.86
N GLN A 343 0.17 -20.62 -6.62
CA GLN A 343 -0.33 -21.77 -7.39
C GLN A 343 -0.55 -21.46 -8.89
N TYR A 344 -0.92 -20.23 -9.22
CA TYR A 344 -1.26 -19.83 -10.60
C TYR A 344 -0.25 -18.84 -11.20
N SER A 345 0.95 -18.68 -10.61
CA SER A 345 1.93 -17.70 -11.07
C SER A 345 2.36 -17.95 -12.52
N PHE A 346 2.47 -19.23 -12.90
CA PHE A 346 2.85 -19.65 -14.25
C PHE A 346 1.97 -19.02 -15.33
N LEU A 347 0.66 -18.83 -15.08
CA LEU A 347 -0.27 -18.19 -16.03
C LEU A 347 0.09 -16.72 -16.29
N HIS A 348 0.45 -15.97 -15.26
CA HIS A 348 0.93 -14.60 -15.46
C HIS A 348 2.29 -14.61 -16.15
N GLU A 349 3.17 -15.53 -15.79
CA GLU A 349 4.50 -15.63 -16.38
C GLU A 349 4.45 -15.89 -17.89
N LEU A 350 3.47 -16.68 -18.39
CA LEU A 350 3.21 -16.87 -19.83
C LEU A 350 3.10 -15.56 -20.61
N ILE A 351 2.56 -14.50 -19.99
CA ILE A 351 2.22 -13.25 -20.69
C ILE A 351 3.28 -12.15 -20.51
N TYR A 352 4.26 -12.26 -19.62
CA TYR A 352 5.28 -11.21 -19.44
C TYR A 352 6.75 -11.68 -19.49
N GLN A 353 7.04 -12.96 -19.25
CA GLN A 353 8.42 -13.47 -19.20
C GLN A 353 9.09 -13.59 -20.58
N THR A 354 10.41 -13.84 -20.58
CA THR A 354 11.23 -14.19 -21.77
C THR A 354 12.35 -15.16 -21.39
N GLY A 355 12.98 -15.77 -22.41
CA GLY A 355 14.08 -16.72 -22.23
C GLY A 355 13.66 -17.90 -21.36
N ASP A 356 14.60 -18.42 -20.58
CA ASP A 356 14.42 -19.56 -19.68
C ASP A 356 13.27 -19.34 -18.69
N ASP A 357 13.06 -18.09 -18.24
CA ASP A 357 11.97 -17.71 -17.34
C ASP A 357 10.58 -17.79 -18.01
N LEU A 358 10.52 -17.89 -19.35
CA LEU A 358 9.29 -18.18 -20.12
C LEU A 358 9.16 -19.68 -20.46
N VAL A 359 10.29 -20.40 -20.58
CA VAL A 359 10.27 -21.85 -20.89
C VAL A 359 9.59 -22.63 -19.76
N LYS A 360 9.97 -22.37 -18.51
CA LYS A 360 9.42 -23.03 -17.31
C LYS A 360 7.89 -22.93 -17.18
N PRO A 361 7.26 -21.74 -17.23
CA PRO A 361 5.81 -21.63 -17.14
C PRO A 361 5.08 -22.28 -18.33
N ILE A 362 5.69 -22.32 -19.52
CA ILE A 362 5.14 -23.06 -20.67
C ILE A 362 5.22 -24.57 -20.42
N GLN A 363 6.34 -25.07 -19.89
CA GLN A 363 6.48 -26.46 -19.50
C GLN A 363 5.43 -26.86 -18.47
N GLU A 364 5.26 -26.06 -17.42
CA GLU A 364 4.24 -26.26 -16.39
C GLU A 364 2.82 -26.26 -16.98
N TYR A 365 2.52 -25.34 -17.90
CA TYR A 365 1.25 -25.30 -18.62
C TYR A 365 1.01 -26.55 -19.46
N LEU A 366 2.02 -27.06 -20.17
CA LEU A 366 1.93 -28.28 -20.98
C LEU A 366 1.72 -29.53 -20.13
N VAL A 367 2.38 -29.62 -18.96
CA VAL A 367 2.11 -30.67 -17.97
C VAL A 367 0.69 -30.54 -17.43
N TRP A 368 0.23 -29.33 -17.12
CA TRP A 368 -1.15 -29.08 -16.70
C TRP A 368 -2.18 -29.47 -17.78
N LEU A 369 -1.88 -29.26 -19.07
CA LEU A 369 -2.70 -29.75 -20.19
C LEU A 369 -2.78 -31.29 -20.24
N GLY A 370 -1.91 -31.99 -19.53
CA GLY A 370 -1.90 -33.44 -19.40
C GLY A 370 -0.95 -34.13 -20.37
N PHE A 371 0.11 -33.48 -20.84
CA PHE A 371 1.19 -34.22 -21.49
C PHE A 371 1.98 -34.99 -20.44
N ASP A 372 2.15 -36.31 -20.65
CA ASP A 372 2.76 -37.20 -19.65
C ASP A 372 4.25 -36.91 -19.41
N SER A 373 4.96 -36.42 -20.43
CA SER A 373 6.39 -36.12 -20.35
C SER A 373 6.74 -34.90 -21.21
N VAL A 374 7.02 -33.77 -20.57
CA VAL A 374 7.54 -32.55 -21.20
C VAL A 374 9.00 -32.38 -20.80
N VAL A 375 9.89 -32.58 -21.75
CA VAL A 375 11.34 -32.60 -21.53
C VAL A 375 11.92 -31.24 -21.90
N ASP A 376 12.57 -30.60 -20.93
CA ASP A 376 13.44 -29.44 -21.17
C ASP A 376 14.77 -29.93 -21.76
N MET A 377 15.11 -29.42 -22.96
CA MET A 377 16.28 -29.85 -23.70
C MET A 377 17.56 -29.13 -23.26
N ASP A 378 17.44 -27.95 -22.64
CA ASP A 378 18.57 -27.21 -22.08
C ASP A 378 19.14 -27.91 -20.84
N GLU A 379 18.29 -28.63 -20.09
CA GLU A 379 18.72 -29.46 -18.96
C GLU A 379 19.40 -30.79 -19.39
N LYS A 380 19.19 -31.26 -20.63
CA LYS A 380 19.68 -32.56 -21.11
C LYS A 380 20.89 -32.50 -22.03
N VAL A 381 21.13 -31.40 -22.74
CA VAL A 381 22.16 -31.32 -23.78
C VAL A 381 23.23 -30.32 -23.38
N THR A 382 24.50 -30.74 -23.36
CA THR A 382 25.62 -29.88 -22.95
C THR A 382 26.28 -29.08 -24.08
N ASP A 383 26.03 -29.42 -25.35
CA ASP A 383 26.86 -28.94 -26.47
C ASP A 383 26.11 -28.10 -27.54
N ILE A 384 24.86 -28.40 -27.87
CA ILE A 384 24.08 -27.66 -28.88
C ILE A 384 22.63 -27.49 -28.43
N PHE A 385 22.28 -26.28 -28.01
CA PHE A 385 20.92 -25.85 -27.69
C PHE A 385 20.19 -25.49 -28.99
N GLU A 386 19.12 -26.21 -29.31
CA GLU A 386 18.39 -26.02 -30.58
C GLU A 386 16.91 -25.71 -30.34
N GLU A 387 16.15 -26.64 -29.74
CA GLU A 387 14.78 -26.44 -29.25
C GLU A 387 14.73 -26.30 -27.73
N ASP A 388 13.69 -25.66 -27.20
CA ASP A 388 13.51 -25.51 -25.75
C ASP A 388 12.86 -26.77 -25.14
N LEU A 389 11.74 -27.24 -25.71
CA LEU A 389 10.98 -28.37 -25.16
C LEU A 389 10.71 -29.48 -26.20
N GLN A 390 10.66 -30.73 -25.70
CA GLN A 390 10.20 -31.92 -26.43
C GLN A 390 9.06 -32.64 -25.73
N ILE A 391 8.10 -33.14 -26.51
CA ILE A 391 7.02 -34.00 -26.04
C ILE A 391 6.86 -35.20 -26.98
N GLU A 392 6.99 -36.40 -26.45
CA GLU A 392 6.74 -37.65 -27.18
C GLU A 392 5.32 -38.13 -26.90
N THR A 393 4.53 -38.38 -27.95
CA THR A 393 3.17 -38.92 -27.85
C THR A 393 2.96 -40.07 -28.84
N ASP A 394 1.77 -40.67 -28.82
CA ASP A 394 1.31 -41.63 -29.83
C ASP A 394 1.21 -41.04 -31.25
N LYS A 395 1.01 -39.72 -31.36
CA LYS A 395 1.02 -38.99 -32.63
C LYS A 395 2.43 -38.78 -33.20
N GLY A 396 3.45 -38.80 -32.35
CA GLY A 396 4.84 -38.57 -32.72
C GLY A 396 5.55 -37.60 -31.76
N LEU A 397 6.64 -36.99 -32.24
CA LEU A 397 7.47 -36.05 -31.48
C LEU A 397 7.07 -34.60 -31.77
N LEU A 398 6.63 -33.87 -30.75
CA LEU A 398 6.44 -32.42 -30.81
C LEU A 398 7.71 -31.73 -30.31
N VAL A 399 8.31 -30.90 -31.17
CA VAL A 399 9.45 -30.03 -30.82
C VAL A 399 8.99 -28.58 -30.75
N ILE A 400 9.38 -27.87 -29.71
CA ILE A 400 8.85 -26.55 -29.38
C ILE A 400 9.98 -25.53 -29.26
N GLU A 401 9.85 -24.41 -29.98
CA GLU A 401 10.65 -23.20 -29.81
C GLU A 401 9.79 -22.11 -29.17
N ILE A 402 10.32 -21.45 -28.15
CA ILE A 402 9.67 -20.47 -27.29
C ILE A 402 10.44 -19.15 -27.40
N LYS A 403 9.72 -18.05 -27.68
CA LYS A 403 10.34 -16.71 -27.66
C LYS A 403 9.51 -15.67 -26.92
N GLY A 404 10.15 -14.95 -26.00
CA GLY A 404 9.62 -13.72 -25.42
C GLY A 404 10.24 -12.48 -26.06
N ILE A 405 9.44 -11.66 -26.75
CA ILE A 405 9.95 -10.53 -27.53
C ILE A 405 9.17 -9.24 -27.24
N GLY A 406 9.86 -8.09 -27.37
CA GLY A 406 9.25 -6.77 -27.21
C GLY A 406 8.42 -6.30 -28.43
N GLY A 407 8.60 -6.93 -29.60
CA GLY A 407 7.89 -6.61 -30.84
C GLY A 407 7.04 -7.77 -31.36
N THR A 408 6.79 -7.81 -32.67
CA THR A 408 6.17 -8.94 -33.37
C THR A 408 7.22 -9.91 -33.94
N SER A 409 6.80 -11.11 -34.33
CA SER A 409 7.74 -12.15 -34.79
C SER A 409 8.33 -11.84 -36.16
N THR A 410 9.60 -12.22 -36.36
CA THR A 410 10.29 -12.11 -37.65
C THR A 410 10.24 -13.43 -38.41
N ASP A 411 10.39 -13.40 -39.74
CA ASP A 411 10.40 -14.61 -40.58
C ASP A 411 11.50 -15.59 -40.14
N LYS A 412 12.66 -15.06 -39.75
CA LYS A 412 13.78 -15.85 -39.22
C LYS A 412 13.42 -16.58 -37.92
N ALA A 413 12.72 -15.91 -37.01
CA ALA A 413 12.28 -16.53 -35.76
C ALA A 413 11.24 -17.63 -36.02
N CYS A 414 10.24 -17.33 -36.85
CA CYS A 414 9.20 -18.28 -37.23
C CYS A 414 9.76 -19.54 -37.90
N SER A 415 10.72 -19.39 -38.82
CA SER A 415 11.28 -20.50 -39.61
C SER A 415 12.34 -21.35 -38.89
N GLN A 416 12.86 -20.90 -37.74
CA GLN A 416 13.91 -21.62 -37.01
C GLN A 416 13.48 -23.04 -36.63
N ILE A 417 12.25 -23.20 -36.17
CA ILE A 417 11.70 -24.50 -35.74
C ILE A 417 11.63 -25.53 -36.87
N SER A 418 11.49 -25.09 -38.13
CA SER A 418 11.49 -25.98 -39.30
C SER A 418 12.81 -26.76 -39.40
N LYS A 419 13.95 -26.09 -39.17
CA LYS A 419 15.27 -26.74 -39.25
C LYS A 419 15.42 -27.83 -38.20
N ILE A 420 14.94 -27.55 -36.99
CA ILE A 420 15.03 -28.49 -35.86
C ILE A 420 14.14 -29.70 -36.11
N LYS A 421 12.88 -29.46 -36.51
CA LYS A 421 11.94 -30.51 -36.92
C LYS A 421 12.56 -31.46 -37.96
N TYR A 422 13.13 -30.94 -39.05
CA TYR A 422 13.76 -31.77 -40.08
C TYR A 422 14.93 -32.58 -39.54
N ARG A 423 15.81 -31.97 -38.74
CA ARG A 423 16.95 -32.66 -38.14
C ARG A 423 16.50 -33.81 -37.23
N ARG A 424 15.48 -33.59 -36.39
CA ARG A 424 14.94 -34.63 -35.49
C ARG A 424 14.25 -35.75 -36.27
N ALA A 425 13.55 -35.43 -37.36
CA ALA A 425 12.96 -36.43 -38.24
C ALA A 425 14.04 -37.35 -38.86
N GLU A 426 15.12 -36.77 -39.38
CA GLU A 426 16.27 -37.52 -39.92
C GLU A 426 16.95 -38.38 -38.83
N GLN A 427 17.22 -37.83 -37.65
CA GLN A 427 17.84 -38.56 -36.53
C GLN A 427 16.99 -39.74 -36.04
N ARG A 428 15.66 -39.57 -36.02
CA ARG A 428 14.69 -40.60 -35.59
C ARG A 428 14.38 -41.61 -36.70
N GLY A 429 14.65 -41.28 -37.97
CA GLY A 429 14.26 -42.08 -39.13
C GLY A 429 12.74 -42.14 -39.34
N LYS A 430 12.00 -41.14 -38.84
CA LYS A 430 10.53 -41.05 -38.95
C LYS A 430 10.10 -39.61 -39.23
N PHE A 431 9.01 -39.44 -39.97
CA PHE A 431 8.44 -38.12 -40.30
C PHE A 431 7.33 -37.67 -39.34
N ASP A 432 7.09 -38.42 -38.26
CA ASP A 432 6.14 -38.11 -37.19
C ASP A 432 6.69 -37.02 -36.25
N VAL A 433 7.28 -35.96 -36.80
CA VAL A 433 7.86 -34.84 -36.04
C VAL A 433 7.14 -33.55 -36.38
N PHE A 434 6.66 -32.87 -35.34
CA PHE A 434 5.85 -31.65 -35.43
C PHE A 434 6.62 -30.49 -34.82
N GLY A 435 6.70 -29.37 -35.53
CA GLY A 435 7.38 -28.17 -35.05
C GLY A 435 6.36 -27.12 -34.60
N LEU A 436 6.52 -26.61 -33.38
CA LEU A 436 5.65 -25.59 -32.80
C LEU A 436 6.48 -24.38 -32.36
N TYR A 437 6.07 -23.18 -32.80
CA TYR A 437 6.65 -21.93 -32.32
C TYR A 437 5.64 -21.21 -31.42
N ILE A 438 6.03 -20.98 -30.17
CA ILE A 438 5.25 -20.26 -29.16
C ILE A 438 5.89 -18.89 -28.92
N VAL A 439 5.10 -17.83 -29.00
CA VAL A 439 5.61 -16.46 -28.77
C VAL A 439 4.84 -15.68 -27.72
N ASN A 440 5.57 -15.13 -26.75
CA ASN A 440 5.11 -14.02 -25.92
C ASN A 440 5.56 -12.70 -26.57
N HIS A 441 4.74 -12.19 -27.48
CA HIS A 441 5.02 -10.99 -28.27
C HIS A 441 4.61 -9.71 -27.53
N GLN A 442 5.22 -8.57 -27.88
CA GLN A 442 4.93 -7.25 -27.29
C GLN A 442 4.75 -7.31 -25.76
N ARG A 443 5.63 -8.04 -25.07
CA ARG A 443 5.45 -8.44 -23.66
C ARG A 443 5.33 -7.29 -22.66
N TYR A 444 5.76 -6.09 -23.02
CA TYR A 444 5.62 -4.87 -22.21
C TYR A 444 4.24 -4.20 -22.36
N LEU A 445 3.38 -4.68 -23.27
CA LEU A 445 1.99 -4.23 -23.42
C LEU A 445 1.04 -5.26 -22.79
N ALA A 446 -0.05 -4.75 -22.19
CA ALA A 446 -1.16 -5.60 -21.78
C ALA A 446 -1.71 -6.37 -23.00
N PRO A 447 -2.09 -7.67 -22.86
CA PRO A 447 -2.48 -8.49 -24.01
C PRO A 447 -3.56 -7.91 -24.92
N LYS A 448 -4.55 -7.22 -24.34
CA LYS A 448 -5.64 -6.55 -25.08
C LYS A 448 -5.16 -5.45 -26.04
N ASN A 449 -3.97 -4.90 -25.82
CA ASN A 449 -3.39 -3.82 -26.61
C ASN A 449 -2.32 -4.30 -27.59
N ARG A 450 -2.10 -5.62 -27.70
CA ARG A 450 -1.10 -6.20 -28.58
C ARG A 450 -1.65 -6.38 -30.00
N THR A 451 -0.75 -6.38 -30.97
CA THR A 451 -1.03 -6.85 -32.33
C THR A 451 -1.13 -8.38 -32.31
N ASN A 452 -2.35 -8.90 -32.26
CA ASN A 452 -2.63 -10.33 -32.18
C ASN A 452 -3.52 -10.77 -33.37
N PRO A 453 -3.09 -11.74 -34.21
CA PRO A 453 -1.82 -12.47 -34.15
C PRO A 453 -0.60 -11.60 -34.48
N PRO A 454 0.59 -11.86 -33.89
CA PRO A 454 1.82 -11.11 -34.15
C PRO A 454 2.58 -11.62 -35.38
N PHE A 455 1.84 -12.14 -36.37
CA PHE A 455 2.37 -12.80 -37.55
C PHE A 455 1.81 -12.17 -38.82
N THR A 456 2.64 -12.04 -39.84
CA THR A 456 2.20 -11.59 -41.17
C THR A 456 1.52 -12.73 -41.94
N GLU A 457 0.72 -12.40 -42.95
CA GLU A 457 0.08 -13.42 -43.81
C GLU A 457 1.10 -14.36 -44.46
N ASN A 458 2.24 -13.83 -44.91
CA ASN A 458 3.34 -14.63 -45.47
C ASN A 458 3.89 -15.61 -44.44
N GLN A 459 4.16 -15.17 -43.21
CA GLN A 459 4.64 -16.05 -42.14
C GLN A 459 3.66 -17.19 -41.83
N ILE A 460 2.36 -16.91 -41.86
CA ILE A 460 1.31 -17.90 -41.63
C ILE A 460 1.24 -18.89 -42.81
N ASN A 461 1.32 -18.40 -44.05
CA ASN A 461 1.29 -19.26 -45.24
C ASN A 461 2.53 -20.15 -45.32
N ASP A 462 3.71 -19.62 -45.03
CA ASP A 462 4.96 -20.37 -44.98
C ASP A 462 4.90 -21.46 -43.89
N ALA A 463 4.36 -21.13 -42.72
CA ALA A 463 4.16 -22.10 -41.65
C ALA A 463 3.24 -23.28 -42.07
N LYS A 464 2.19 -23.01 -42.87
CA LYS A 464 1.33 -24.06 -43.43
C LYS A 464 2.09 -24.94 -44.44
N LEU A 465 2.84 -24.35 -45.36
CA LEU A 465 3.61 -25.06 -46.38
C LEU A 465 4.72 -25.94 -45.76
N GLU A 466 5.41 -25.41 -44.74
CA GLU A 466 6.47 -26.11 -44.01
C GLU A 466 5.94 -27.07 -42.93
N LYS A 467 4.62 -27.11 -42.74
CA LYS A 467 3.92 -27.96 -41.76
C LYS A 467 4.44 -27.71 -40.33
N ARG A 468 4.44 -26.46 -39.88
CA ARG A 468 4.74 -26.05 -38.50
C ARG A 468 3.63 -25.19 -37.92
N GLY A 469 3.46 -25.25 -36.61
CA GLY A 469 2.49 -24.46 -35.85
C GLY A 469 3.06 -23.12 -35.39
N LEU A 470 2.19 -22.11 -35.35
CA LEU A 470 2.43 -20.78 -34.80
C LEU A 470 1.34 -20.47 -33.77
N ILE A 471 1.72 -20.21 -32.52
CA ILE A 471 0.76 -19.83 -31.47
C ILE A 471 1.35 -18.78 -30.55
N THR A 472 0.49 -17.99 -29.90
CA THR A 472 0.92 -17.03 -28.89
C THR A 472 0.79 -17.63 -27.49
N ALA A 473 1.69 -17.25 -26.58
CA ALA A 473 1.55 -17.61 -25.17
C ALA A 473 0.26 -17.05 -24.56
N TYR A 474 -0.24 -15.93 -25.10
CA TYR A 474 -1.53 -15.37 -24.70
C TYR A 474 -2.72 -16.25 -25.11
N SER A 475 -2.67 -16.91 -26.27
CA SER A 475 -3.70 -17.88 -26.68
C SER A 475 -3.74 -19.08 -25.73
N LEU A 476 -2.58 -19.54 -25.25
CA LEU A 476 -2.50 -20.59 -24.22
C LEU A 476 -3.08 -20.11 -22.88
N TYR A 477 -2.75 -18.88 -22.48
CA TYR A 477 -3.34 -18.24 -21.30
C TYR A 477 -4.87 -18.16 -21.40
N GLU A 478 -5.43 -17.73 -22.53
CA GLU A 478 -6.89 -17.68 -22.73
C GLU A 478 -7.52 -19.07 -22.69
N ALA A 479 -6.86 -20.06 -23.30
CA ALA A 479 -7.33 -21.44 -23.30
C ALA A 479 -7.43 -22.05 -21.90
N TYR A 480 -6.56 -21.66 -20.96
CA TYR A 480 -6.70 -22.07 -19.56
C TYR A 480 -8.12 -21.78 -19.03
N PHE A 481 -8.58 -20.53 -19.20
CA PHE A 481 -9.89 -20.09 -18.70
C PHE A 481 -11.03 -20.71 -19.51
N LEU A 482 -10.88 -20.83 -20.84
CA LEU A 482 -11.87 -21.52 -21.66
C LEU A 482 -12.04 -23.00 -21.25
N ILE A 483 -10.97 -23.66 -20.80
CA ILE A 483 -11.03 -25.02 -20.24
C ILE A 483 -11.73 -25.01 -18.88
N GLN A 484 -11.42 -24.06 -17.99
CA GLN A 484 -12.10 -23.96 -16.70
C GLN A 484 -13.60 -23.69 -16.84
N ASP A 485 -13.98 -22.89 -17.84
CA ASP A 485 -15.39 -22.59 -18.15
C ASP A 485 -16.10 -23.76 -18.86
N GLY A 486 -15.36 -24.80 -19.24
CA GLY A 486 -15.87 -25.95 -19.98
C GLY A 486 -16.32 -25.60 -21.40
N ILE A 487 -15.72 -24.57 -22.00
CA ILE A 487 -15.86 -24.22 -23.42
C ILE A 487 -14.91 -25.08 -24.24
N LEU A 488 -13.67 -25.26 -23.76
CA LEU A 488 -12.67 -26.14 -24.35
C LEU A 488 -12.39 -27.32 -23.40
N THR A 489 -11.87 -28.40 -23.97
CA THR A 489 -11.29 -29.51 -23.24
C THR A 489 -9.76 -29.46 -23.36
N LYS A 490 -9.07 -30.06 -22.38
CA LYS A 490 -7.60 -30.21 -22.46
C LYS A 490 -7.16 -31.00 -23.69
N GLU A 491 -7.96 -31.98 -24.11
CA GLU A 491 -7.69 -32.80 -25.30
C GLU A 491 -7.76 -32.00 -26.59
N GLU A 492 -8.80 -31.18 -26.78
CA GLU A 492 -8.90 -30.30 -27.96
C GLU A 492 -7.70 -29.37 -28.08
N VAL A 493 -7.28 -28.76 -26.97
CA VAL A 493 -6.11 -27.88 -26.95
C VAL A 493 -4.84 -28.65 -27.27
N ARG A 494 -4.59 -29.79 -26.62
CA ARG A 494 -3.40 -30.63 -26.89
C ARG A 494 -3.34 -31.04 -28.35
N ASP A 495 -4.47 -31.44 -28.93
CA ASP A 495 -4.54 -31.87 -30.31
C ASP A 495 -4.25 -30.74 -31.29
N SER A 496 -4.75 -29.53 -31.03
CA SER A 496 -4.50 -28.38 -31.89
C SER A 496 -3.05 -27.89 -31.87
N LEU A 497 -2.26 -28.25 -30.85
CA LEU A 497 -0.83 -27.95 -30.84
C LEU A 497 -0.03 -28.70 -31.93
N PHE A 498 -0.62 -29.70 -32.57
CA PHE A 498 -0.04 -30.43 -33.70
C PHE A 498 -0.45 -29.84 -35.07
N ASP A 499 -1.34 -28.84 -35.10
CA ASP A 499 -1.81 -28.22 -36.33
C ASP A 499 -0.75 -27.32 -36.99
N PHE A 500 -0.96 -26.99 -38.27
CA PHE A 500 -0.03 -26.19 -39.07
C PHE A 500 -0.56 -24.79 -39.38
N GLY A 501 0.34 -23.82 -39.50
CA GLY A 501 -0.01 -22.41 -39.68
C GLY A 501 -0.30 -21.73 -38.35
N LEU A 502 -1.15 -20.70 -38.38
CA LEU A 502 -1.65 -20.07 -37.16
C LEU A 502 -2.61 -21.03 -36.47
N ILE A 503 -2.25 -21.48 -35.26
CA ILE A 503 -3.08 -22.35 -34.45
C ILE A 503 -4.14 -21.49 -33.76
N THR A 504 -5.40 -21.85 -33.97
CA THR A 504 -6.57 -21.29 -33.29
C THR A 504 -7.18 -22.35 -32.39
N LEU A 505 -7.39 -22.00 -31.12
CA LEU A 505 -7.95 -22.91 -30.13
C LEU A 505 -9.47 -22.73 -30.09
N GLU A 506 -10.18 -23.62 -30.79
CA GLU A 506 -11.64 -23.60 -30.93
C GLU A 506 -12.26 -24.92 -30.45
N PRO A 507 -13.47 -24.89 -29.90
CA PRO A 507 -14.17 -26.11 -29.49
C PRO A 507 -14.47 -26.99 -30.71
N ARG A 508 -14.35 -28.29 -30.52
CA ARG A 508 -14.77 -29.31 -31.49
C ARG A 508 -16.20 -29.74 -31.19
N ASN A 509 -16.82 -30.44 -32.13
CA ASN A 509 -18.19 -30.97 -32.00
C ASN A 509 -19.24 -29.88 -31.69
N THR A 510 -19.13 -28.73 -32.35
CA THR A 510 -20.13 -27.68 -32.27
C THR A 510 -20.89 -27.52 -33.57
N ILE A 511 -22.20 -27.32 -33.51
CA ILE A 511 -23.05 -27.04 -34.66
C ILE A 511 -23.38 -25.56 -34.69
N SER A 512 -23.07 -24.85 -35.77
CA SER A 512 -23.50 -23.46 -35.93
C SER A 512 -25.03 -23.40 -36.04
N ILE A 513 -25.67 -22.61 -35.18
CA ILE A 513 -27.13 -22.42 -35.15
C ILE A 513 -27.54 -21.03 -35.66
N GLY A 514 -26.59 -20.24 -36.16
CA GLY A 514 -26.81 -18.95 -36.81
C GLY A 514 -26.20 -17.77 -36.07
N VAL A 515 -26.52 -16.57 -36.58
CA VAL A 515 -26.01 -15.29 -36.07
C VAL A 515 -27.18 -14.49 -35.50
N SER A 516 -27.04 -13.98 -34.28
CA SER A 516 -28.06 -13.18 -33.61
C SER A 516 -28.16 -11.77 -34.20
N ASN A 517 -28.90 -11.61 -35.30
CA ASN A 517 -29.05 -10.33 -35.99
C ASN A 517 -29.97 -9.35 -35.26
N GLU A 518 -30.87 -9.87 -34.41
CA GLU A 518 -31.75 -9.08 -33.57
C GLU A 518 -31.66 -9.57 -32.13
N VAL A 519 -31.56 -8.61 -31.21
CA VAL A 519 -31.49 -8.86 -29.78
C VAL A 519 -32.44 -7.92 -29.04
N PHE A 520 -33.11 -8.43 -28.02
CA PHE A 520 -34.05 -7.70 -27.17
C PHE A 520 -33.63 -7.76 -25.71
N LYS A 521 -34.28 -6.95 -24.87
CA LYS A 521 -33.99 -6.85 -23.42
C LYS A 521 -32.49 -6.73 -23.14
N ASN A 522 -31.84 -5.75 -23.76
CA ASN A 522 -30.39 -5.49 -23.61
C ASN A 522 -29.48 -6.69 -23.91
N GLY A 523 -29.90 -7.61 -24.79
CA GLY A 523 -29.09 -8.75 -25.21
C GLY A 523 -29.46 -10.09 -24.57
N GLU A 524 -30.37 -10.11 -23.60
CA GLU A 524 -30.82 -11.33 -22.94
C GLU A 524 -31.67 -12.22 -23.85
N ILE A 525 -32.32 -11.64 -24.86
CA ILE A 525 -33.09 -12.39 -25.85
C ILE A 525 -32.42 -12.23 -27.21
N ALA A 526 -32.16 -13.35 -27.87
CA ALA A 526 -31.64 -13.41 -29.23
C ALA A 526 -32.68 -13.99 -30.18
N ILE A 527 -32.83 -13.40 -31.37
CA ILE A 527 -33.64 -13.98 -32.45
C ILE A 527 -32.72 -14.76 -33.38
N LEU A 528 -33.08 -16.01 -33.62
CA LEU A 528 -32.41 -16.90 -34.56
C LEU A 528 -33.42 -17.45 -35.56
N ASN A 529 -32.95 -17.71 -36.78
CA ASN A 529 -33.73 -18.46 -37.76
C ASN A 529 -33.09 -19.84 -37.91
N LEU A 530 -33.72 -20.83 -37.30
CA LEU A 530 -33.22 -22.20 -37.30
C LEU A 530 -33.54 -22.89 -38.62
N THR A 531 -32.56 -23.65 -39.10
CA THR A 531 -32.74 -24.64 -40.16
C THR A 531 -32.89 -26.02 -39.53
N ASP A 532 -33.56 -26.95 -40.23
CA ASP A 532 -33.82 -28.34 -39.79
C ASP A 532 -32.56 -29.24 -39.69
N THR A 533 -31.42 -28.62 -39.39
CA THR A 533 -30.10 -29.21 -39.23
C THR A 533 -29.76 -29.50 -37.77
N CYS A 534 -30.48 -28.90 -36.82
CA CYS A 534 -30.31 -29.14 -35.38
C CYS A 534 -31.59 -28.83 -34.59
N THR A 535 -31.71 -29.40 -33.39
CA THR A 535 -32.78 -29.08 -32.44
C THR A 535 -32.16 -28.46 -31.20
N ILE A 536 -32.57 -27.24 -30.87
CA ILE A 536 -32.22 -26.60 -29.59
C ILE A 536 -33.29 -26.92 -28.54
N LYS A 537 -32.89 -27.04 -27.28
CA LYS A 537 -33.79 -27.30 -26.16
C LYS A 537 -33.54 -26.31 -25.03
N THR A 538 -34.55 -26.08 -24.20
CA THR A 538 -34.33 -25.39 -22.93
C THR A 538 -33.31 -26.16 -22.10
N GLY A 539 -32.32 -25.45 -21.56
CA GLY A 539 -31.16 -26.01 -20.85
C GLY A 539 -29.98 -26.39 -21.75
N SER A 540 -30.09 -26.33 -23.08
CA SER A 540 -28.95 -26.56 -23.98
C SER A 540 -27.82 -25.55 -23.74
N THR A 541 -26.59 -26.03 -23.81
CA THR A 541 -25.38 -25.19 -23.74
C THR A 541 -25.01 -24.71 -25.13
N LEU A 542 -24.80 -23.40 -25.26
CA LEU A 542 -24.32 -22.76 -26.47
C LEU A 542 -22.94 -22.13 -26.25
N ILE A 543 -22.16 -22.04 -27.30
CA ILE A 543 -20.96 -21.22 -27.39
C ILE A 543 -21.26 -19.99 -28.24
N GLY A 544 -21.12 -18.82 -27.66
CA GLY A 544 -21.19 -17.54 -28.37
C GLY A 544 -19.81 -17.09 -28.83
N LYS A 545 -19.66 -16.74 -30.10
CA LYS A 545 -18.43 -16.20 -30.68
C LYS A 545 -18.66 -14.78 -31.17
N LYS A 546 -17.90 -13.83 -30.63
CA LYS A 546 -17.93 -12.43 -31.05
C LYS A 546 -16.54 -11.81 -31.00
N ASP A 547 -16.09 -11.24 -32.11
CA ASP A 547 -14.80 -10.56 -32.24
C ASP A 547 -13.63 -11.43 -31.73
N GLY A 548 -13.69 -12.74 -32.02
CA GLY A 548 -12.69 -13.74 -31.59
C GLY A 548 -12.82 -14.24 -30.15
N LYS A 549 -13.76 -13.70 -29.35
CA LYS A 549 -14.01 -14.15 -27.97
C LYS A 549 -15.11 -15.17 -27.91
N LEU A 550 -14.90 -16.21 -27.11
CA LEU A 550 -15.87 -17.27 -26.84
C LEU A 550 -16.52 -17.05 -25.46
N SER A 551 -17.81 -17.37 -25.35
CA SER A 551 -18.55 -17.35 -24.10
C SER A 551 -19.49 -18.54 -24.01
N LYS A 552 -19.62 -19.12 -22.82
CA LYS A 552 -20.60 -20.18 -22.55
C LYS A 552 -21.95 -19.58 -22.19
N LEU A 553 -22.99 -20.07 -22.83
CA LEU A 553 -24.36 -19.62 -22.66
C LEU A 553 -25.27 -20.83 -22.40
N THR A 554 -26.38 -20.61 -21.71
CA THR A 554 -27.44 -21.62 -21.56
C THR A 554 -28.75 -21.03 -22.05
N ILE A 555 -29.54 -21.82 -22.77
CA ILE A 555 -30.89 -21.43 -23.17
C ILE A 555 -31.83 -21.57 -21.97
N ASN A 556 -32.36 -20.46 -21.48
CA ASN A 556 -33.29 -20.43 -20.34
C ASN A 556 -34.74 -20.69 -20.76
N SER A 557 -35.13 -20.23 -21.95
CA SER A 557 -36.45 -20.48 -22.53
C SER A 557 -36.43 -20.24 -24.04
N ILE A 558 -37.39 -20.85 -24.74
CA ILE A 558 -37.57 -20.72 -26.19
C ILE A 558 -39.00 -20.27 -26.48
N GLN A 559 -39.15 -19.29 -27.36
CA GLN A 559 -40.43 -18.86 -27.92
C GLN A 559 -40.47 -19.04 -29.42
N LEU A 560 -41.52 -19.70 -29.90
CA LEU A 560 -41.84 -19.85 -31.32
C LEU A 560 -43.24 -19.29 -31.56
N ASN A 561 -43.37 -18.32 -32.46
CA ASN A 561 -44.65 -17.65 -32.77
C ASN A 561 -45.40 -17.11 -31.53
N GLY A 562 -44.65 -16.60 -30.55
CA GLY A 562 -45.20 -16.01 -29.32
C GLY A 562 -45.69 -17.01 -28.27
N SER A 563 -45.44 -18.31 -28.47
CA SER A 563 -45.73 -19.36 -27.48
C SER A 563 -44.43 -19.95 -26.93
N ASP A 564 -44.39 -20.21 -25.62
CA ASP A 564 -43.26 -20.90 -24.98
C ASP A 564 -43.24 -22.38 -25.42
N VAL A 565 -42.06 -22.88 -25.78
CA VAL A 565 -41.83 -24.26 -26.21
C VAL A 565 -40.59 -24.83 -25.52
N ASP A 566 -40.54 -26.16 -25.33
CA ASP A 566 -39.41 -26.83 -24.71
C ASP A 566 -38.23 -27.03 -25.69
N ASP A 567 -38.54 -27.13 -26.98
CA ASP A 567 -37.58 -27.34 -28.06
C ASP A 567 -38.02 -26.67 -29.37
N ALA A 568 -37.05 -26.41 -30.25
CA ALA A 568 -37.29 -25.94 -31.60
C ALA A 568 -36.18 -26.42 -32.55
N ASN A 569 -36.55 -26.79 -33.77
CA ASN A 569 -35.63 -27.26 -34.81
C ASN A 569 -35.72 -26.48 -36.13
N ILE A 570 -36.75 -25.64 -36.31
CA ILE A 570 -36.94 -24.88 -37.55
C ILE A 570 -37.69 -23.59 -37.29
N GLY A 571 -37.39 -22.56 -38.09
CA GLY A 571 -38.11 -21.30 -38.14
C GLY A 571 -37.50 -20.22 -37.24
N GLU A 572 -38.15 -19.06 -37.23
CA GLU A 572 -37.74 -17.91 -36.43
C GLU A 572 -38.13 -18.11 -34.95
N VAL A 573 -37.12 -18.16 -34.08
CA VAL A 573 -37.28 -18.38 -32.65
C VAL A 573 -36.66 -17.24 -31.86
N GLY A 574 -37.30 -16.89 -30.75
CA GLY A 574 -36.70 -16.08 -29.70
C GLY A 574 -36.14 -16.99 -28.60
N ILE A 575 -34.87 -16.87 -28.29
CA ILE A 575 -34.23 -17.61 -27.18
C ILE A 575 -33.82 -16.64 -26.09
N ALA A 576 -34.16 -16.96 -24.83
CA ALA A 576 -33.64 -16.26 -23.67
C ALA A 576 -32.35 -16.94 -23.20
N LEU A 577 -31.31 -16.16 -22.95
CA LEU A 577 -29.97 -16.64 -22.63
C LEU A 577 -29.62 -16.39 -21.17
N SER A 578 -28.72 -17.21 -20.62
CA SER A 578 -28.18 -17.07 -19.25
C SER A 578 -27.44 -15.75 -18.99
N MET A 579 -26.96 -15.09 -20.04
CA MET A 579 -26.30 -13.79 -19.98
C MET A 579 -26.50 -13.01 -21.29
N PRO A 580 -26.44 -11.66 -21.27
CA PRO A 580 -26.69 -10.86 -22.45
C PRO A 580 -25.58 -11.00 -23.50
N ILE A 581 -25.98 -11.01 -24.78
CA ILE A 581 -25.08 -11.01 -25.93
C ILE A 581 -25.23 -9.74 -26.78
N LYS A 582 -24.22 -9.45 -27.60
CA LYS A 582 -24.28 -8.34 -28.56
C LYS A 582 -24.88 -8.79 -29.88
N LYS A 583 -25.48 -7.85 -30.62
CA LYS A 583 -25.91 -8.08 -32.00
C LYS A 583 -24.74 -8.57 -32.87
N GLY A 584 -25.02 -9.54 -33.73
CA GLY A 584 -24.04 -10.18 -34.61
C GLY A 584 -23.10 -11.14 -33.87
N THR A 585 -23.54 -11.76 -32.78
CA THR A 585 -22.83 -12.88 -32.14
C THR A 585 -23.19 -14.16 -32.87
N GLU A 586 -22.19 -14.94 -33.25
CA GLU A 586 -22.39 -16.28 -33.81
C GLU A 586 -22.66 -17.25 -32.66
N LEU A 587 -23.69 -18.08 -32.79
CA LEU A 587 -24.06 -19.06 -31.78
C LEU A 587 -23.84 -20.47 -32.32
N TYR A 588 -23.26 -21.30 -31.46
CA TYR A 588 -22.98 -22.69 -31.73
C TYR A 588 -23.59 -23.56 -30.65
N LEU A 589 -24.31 -24.62 -31.02
CA LEU A 589 -24.78 -25.64 -30.09
C LEU A 589 -23.62 -26.59 -29.78
N GLN A 590 -23.35 -26.81 -28.50
CA GLN A 590 -22.36 -27.79 -28.07
C GLN A 590 -23.04 -29.17 -28.01
N GLU A 591 -22.59 -30.11 -28.82
CA GLU A 591 -23.06 -31.50 -28.72
C GLU A 591 -22.38 -32.17 -27.50
N VAL A 592 -23.16 -32.96 -26.75
CA VAL A 592 -22.69 -33.71 -25.58
C VAL A 592 -22.18 -35.08 -25.99
#